data_AF-A0A081I5W9-F1
#
_entry.id   AF-A0A081I5W9-F1
#
_cell.length_a   1.000
_cell.length_b   1.000
_cell.length_c   1.000
_cell.angle_alpha   90.00
_cell.angle_beta   90.00
_cell.angle_gamma   90.00
#
_symmetry.space_group_name_H-M   'P 1'
#
loop_
_entity.id
_entity.type
_entity.pdbx_description
1 polymer ?
#
loop_
_entity_poly.entity_id
_entity_poly.type
_entity_poly.pdbx_seq_one_letter_code
_entity_poly.pdbx_strand_id
1 'polypeptide(L)' 'MWKRVSPAQRLQAQIDEVFAVGEELARAIGQVAVLGAPLLLQAAIEAEVSACLGRDRYERAAGCEDVRAGMRNG' A
#
# COMPACT_ATOMS: atom_id res chain seq x y z
N MET A 1 5.44 -16.74 7.94
CA MET A 1 5.64 -16.08 6.62
C MET A 1 5.27 -14.61 6.77
N TRP A 2 6.20 -13.68 6.58
CA TRP A 2 5.92 -12.25 6.74
C TRP A 2 4.95 -11.79 5.64
N LYS A 3 3.81 -11.20 6.01
CA LYS A 3 2.89 -10.61 5.03
C LYS A 3 3.63 -9.44 4.38
N ARG A 4 3.87 -9.52 3.06
CA ARG A 4 4.47 -8.41 2.32
C ARG A 4 3.39 -7.35 2.15
N VAL A 5 3.42 -6.36 3.02
CA VAL A 5 2.50 -5.21 3.01
C VAL A 5 3.26 -4.04 2.36
N SER A 6 2.67 -3.44 1.31
CA SER A 6 3.27 -2.26 0.68
C SER A 6 3.43 -1.15 1.71
N PRO A 7 4.42 -0.26 1.56
CA PRO A 7 4.54 0.89 2.45
C PRO A 7 3.25 1.71 2.57
N ALA A 8 2.52 1.94 1.45
CA ALA A 8 1.21 2.59 1.50
C ALA A 8 0.19 1.80 2.33
N GLN A 9 0.12 0.47 2.15
CA GLN A 9 -0.75 -0.39 2.95
C GLN A 9 -0.38 -0.41 4.45
N ARG A 10 0.90 -0.25 4.80
CA ARG A 10 1.33 -0.12 6.20
C ARG A 10 0.86 1.19 6.82
N LEU A 11 0.94 2.29 6.06
CA LEU A 11 0.44 3.59 6.50
C LEU A 11 -1.09 3.57 6.67
N GLN A 12 -1.82 2.90 5.76
CA GLN A 12 -3.26 2.71 5.90
C GLN A 12 -3.61 1.95 7.19
N ALA A 13 -2.91 0.85 7.48
CA ALA A 13 -3.14 0.09 8.71
C ALA A 13 -2.83 0.91 9.99
N GLN A 14 -1.83 1.80 9.94
CA GLN A 14 -1.55 2.71 11.06
C GLN A 14 -2.67 3.74 11.26
N ILE A 15 -3.25 4.25 10.16
CA ILE A 15 -4.42 5.15 10.22
C ILE A 15 -5.63 4.40 10.80
N ASP A 16 -5.88 3.16 10.38
CA ASP A 16 -6.98 2.35 10.90
C ASP A 16 -6.83 2.10 12.41
N GLU A 17 -5.59 1.89 12.89
CA GLU A 17 -5.29 1.72 14.32
C GLU A 17 -5.58 3.00 15.14
N VAL A 18 -5.31 4.19 14.60
CA VAL A 18 -5.65 5.47 15.26
C VAL A 18 -7.13 5.53 15.61
N PHE A 19 -8.00 5.03 14.73
CA PHE A 19 -9.44 4.98 14.98
C PHE A 19 -9.86 3.81 15.88
N ALA A 20 -9.12 2.69 15.87
CA ALA A 20 -9.43 1.50 16.67
C ALA A 20 -9.21 1.72 18.19
N VAL A 21 -8.25 2.56 18.57
CA VAL A 21 -7.88 2.80 19.98
C VAL A 21 -8.88 3.72 20.71
N GLY A 22 -9.77 4.41 19.98
CA GLY A 22 -10.81 5.26 20.58
C GLY A 22 -10.26 6.53 21.24
N GLU A 23 -9.24 7.15 20.64
CA GLU A 23 -8.65 8.40 21.12
C GLU A 23 -9.61 9.61 20.98
N GLU A 24 -9.31 10.70 21.70
CA GLU A 24 -10.02 11.97 21.53
C GLU A 24 -9.99 12.42 20.06
N LEU A 25 -11.16 12.77 19.51
CA LEU A 25 -11.35 13.02 18.09
C LEU A 25 -10.37 14.04 17.50
N ALA A 26 -10.10 15.14 18.21
CA ALA A 26 -9.16 16.16 17.75
C ALA A 26 -7.73 15.62 17.62
N ARG A 27 -7.32 14.75 18.55
CA ARG A 27 -6.02 14.10 18.55
C ARG A 27 -5.91 13.06 17.44
N ALA A 28 -6.96 12.26 17.26
CA ALA A 28 -7.05 11.29 16.16
C ALA A 28 -6.93 11.99 14.79
N ILE A 29 -7.67 13.09 14.57
CA ILE A 29 -7.58 13.87 13.33
C ILE A 29 -6.16 14.39 13.10
N GLY A 30 -5.49 14.90 14.13
CA GLY A 30 -4.11 15.35 14.03
C GLY A 30 -3.14 14.24 13.60
N GLN A 31 -3.26 13.05 14.19
CA GLN A 31 -2.45 11.89 13.82
C GLN A 31 -2.72 11.43 12.39
N VAL A 32 -3.99 11.39 11.97
CA VAL A 32 -4.38 11.04 10.60
C VAL A 32 -3.82 12.05 9.60
N ALA A 33 -3.83 13.34 9.92
CA ALA A 33 -3.23 14.36 9.04
C ALA A 33 -1.72 14.14 8.87
N VAL A 34 -1.00 13.82 9.94
CA VAL A 34 0.44 13.52 9.91
C VAL A 34 0.74 12.25 9.09
N LEU A 35 -0.09 11.21 9.21
CA LEU A 35 0.07 9.96 8.46
C LEU A 35 -0.46 10.04 7.02
N GLY A 36 -1.43 10.93 6.76
CA GLY A 36 -2.06 11.10 5.46
C GLY A 36 -1.13 11.71 4.41
N ALA A 37 -0.30 12.69 4.79
CA ALA A 37 0.68 13.28 3.89
C ALA A 37 1.69 12.24 3.32
N PRO A 38 2.39 11.43 4.13
CA PRO A 38 3.26 10.39 3.60
C PRO A 38 2.48 9.28 2.89
N LEU A 39 1.24 8.97 3.28
CA LEU A 39 0.41 8.00 2.55
C LEU A 39 0.15 8.46 1.12
N LEU A 40 -0.27 9.71 0.93
CA LEU A 40 -0.55 10.26 -0.40
C LEU A 40 0.70 10.25 -1.29
N LEU A 41 1.85 10.70 -0.74
CA LEU A 41 3.11 10.68 -1.47
C LEU A 41 3.55 9.26 -1.84
N GLN A 42 3.46 8.34 -0.88
CA GLN A 42 3.86 6.95 -1.09
C GLN A 42 2.96 6.25 -2.11
N ALA A 43 1.65 6.49 -2.06
CA ALA A 43 0.70 5.95 -3.03
C ALA A 43 0.98 6.48 -4.44
N ALA A 44 1.26 7.78 -4.57
CA ALA A 44 1.62 8.38 -5.86
C ALA A 44 2.92 7.78 -6.42
N ILE A 45 3.97 7.65 -5.59
CA ILE A 45 5.23 7.04 -6.00
C ILE A 45 5.03 5.58 -6.39
N GLU A 46 4.27 4.81 -5.59
CA GLU A 46 3.98 3.41 -5.90
C GLU A 46 3.24 3.28 -7.24
N ALA A 47 2.30 4.18 -7.54
CA ALA A 47 1.60 4.22 -8.82
C ALA A 47 2.55 4.54 -9.99
N GLU A 48 3.37 5.60 -9.87
CA GLU A 48 4.33 5.99 -10.91
C GLU A 48 5.38 4.92 -11.18
N VAL A 49 5.94 4.32 -10.12
CA VAL A 49 6.91 3.23 -10.24
C VAL A 49 6.26 2.00 -10.88
N SER A 50 5.02 1.69 -10.50
CA SER A 50 4.28 0.58 -11.08
C SER A 50 4.00 0.80 -12.57
N ALA A 51 3.62 2.01 -12.97
CA ALA A 51 3.39 2.38 -14.37
C ALA A 51 4.70 2.35 -15.18
N CYS A 52 5.78 2.93 -14.65
CA CYS A 52 7.08 3.01 -15.32
C CYS A 52 7.76 1.63 -15.46
N LEU A 53 7.84 0.88 -14.37
CA LEU A 53 8.48 -0.43 -14.36
C LEU A 53 7.57 -1.54 -14.90
N GLY A 54 6.27 -1.26 -15.07
CA GLY A 54 5.27 -2.23 -15.48
C GLY A 54 5.15 -3.31 -14.43
N ARG A 55 4.52 -2.99 -13.29
CA ARG A 55 4.38 -3.91 -12.16
C ARG A 55 3.79 -5.26 -12.59
N ASP A 56 2.86 -5.25 -13.54
CA ASP A 56 2.26 -6.44 -14.18
C ASP A 56 3.31 -7.39 -14.77
N ARG A 57 4.45 -6.87 -15.25
CA ARG A 57 5.56 -7.68 -15.80
C ARG A 57 6.30 -8.47 -14.72
N TYR A 58 6.27 -7.98 -13.48
CA TYR A 58 6.92 -8.62 -12.33
C TYR A 58 5.92 -9.13 -11.30
N GLU A 59 4.63 -8.90 -11.53
CA GLU A 59 3.57 -9.44 -10.73
C GLU A 59 3.60 -10.95 -10.85
N ARG A 60 3.52 -11.59 -9.69
CA ARG A 60 3.50 -13.03 -9.61
C ARG A 60 2.17 -13.55 -10.13
N ALA A 61 2.14 -14.72 -10.76
CA ALA A 61 0.96 -15.22 -11.47
C ALA A 61 -0.29 -15.25 -10.58
N ALA A 62 -0.13 -15.49 -9.27
CA ALA A 62 -1.23 -15.43 -8.30
C ALA A 62 -1.96 -14.06 -8.18
N GLY A 63 -1.34 -12.96 -8.63
CA GLY A 63 -1.94 -11.62 -8.67
C GLY A 63 -2.12 -11.05 -10.08
N CYS A 64 -1.67 -11.77 -11.12
CA CYS A 64 -1.72 -11.30 -12.50
C CYS A 64 -3.05 -11.71 -13.14
N GLU A 65 -3.78 -10.75 -13.73
CA GLU A 65 -5.05 -11.02 -14.41
C GLU A 65 -4.87 -11.77 -15.75
N ASP A 66 -3.69 -11.65 -16.38
CA ASP A 66 -3.35 -12.29 -17.66
C ASP A 66 -2.12 -13.22 -17.50
N VAL A 67 -2.33 -14.34 -16.79
CA VAL A 67 -1.29 -15.36 -16.58
C VAL A 67 -1.00 -16.08 -17.90
N ARG A 68 0.23 -15.94 -18.40
CA ARG A 68 0.69 -16.61 -19.63
C ARG A 68 1.64 -17.77 -19.33
N ALA A 69 1.55 -18.82 -20.15
CA ALA A 69 2.49 -19.94 -20.10
C ALA A 69 3.93 -19.44 -20.29
N GLY A 70 4.80 -19.68 -19.31
CA GLY A 70 6.20 -19.22 -19.31
C GLY A 70 6.52 -18.03 -18.40
N MET A 71 5.53 -17.47 -17.68
CA MET A 71 5.77 -16.51 -16.60
C MET A 71 6.63 -17.15 -15.50
N ARG A 72 7.81 -16.57 -15.23
CA ARG A 72 8.76 -17.06 -14.21
C ARG A 72 8.44 -16.60 -12.79
N ASN A 73 7.65 -15.54 -12.69
CA ASN A 73 7.11 -15.04 -11.44
C ASN A 73 5.79 -15.78 -11.24
N GLY A 74 5.88 -16.99 -10.68
CA GLY A 74 4.72 -17.89 -10.50
C GLY A 74 3.64 -17.36 -9.58
#